data_AF-A0A1X0U2K6-F1
#
_entry.id   AF-A0A1X0U2K6-F1
#
_cell.length_a   1.000
_cell.length_b   1.000
_cell.length_c   1.000
_cell.angle_alpha   90.00
_cell.angle_beta   90.00
_cell.angle_gamma   90.00
#
_symmetry.space_group_name_H-M   'P 1'
#
loop_
_entity.id
_entity.type
_entity.pdbx_description
1 polymer ?
#
loop_
_entity_poly.entity_id
_entity_poly.type
_entity_poly.pdbx_seq_one_letter_code
_entity_poly.pdbx_strand_id
1 'polypeptide(L)'
;MQKIEIFRFNAKKDILSYFKPYFLEILDYANLDELFLHIKKIDPYFQPTTGFVKVNDVAVNTTEPLVNLYEKFAGELVISPLDEKRAVLDLEINDDDFWEKFKPFDKFCNQADKEFYASLKPYFYADFVREYEPNFIGAAAIILAHHLYKKEKNDEIMRLINNENGILIACKIDDFIFGGSEIYTEAIRFFKEILGIKEDETAKNELKNIKSLDKFKEFKIAISDKIPENLDKFRANFINLNNKFPCGFELLKVNEKLAFAFASKTIFNAFDSGADFLLASNDAEFYMFDTLSKKLEKFANRSLQDFYILRASELIELENGKIPASLKEHTLKVNLV
;
A
#
# COMPACT_ATOMS: atom_id res chain seq x y z
N MET A 1 1.49 -5.02 30.20
CA MET A 1 0.51 -5.89 29.53
C MET A 1 -0.09 -5.12 28.37
N GLN A 2 0.12 -5.60 27.15
CA GLN A 2 -0.31 -4.98 25.91
C GLN A 2 -1.40 -5.83 25.24
N LYS A 3 -2.29 -5.17 24.49
CA LYS A 3 -3.32 -5.84 23.70
C LYS A 3 -2.73 -6.24 22.35
N ILE A 4 -2.85 -7.51 21.99
CA ILE A 4 -2.65 -7.98 20.62
C ILE A 4 -3.96 -8.56 20.10
N GLU A 5 -4.20 -8.43 18.80
CA GLU A 5 -5.36 -9.01 18.13
C GLU A 5 -4.89 -10.02 17.10
N ILE A 6 -5.37 -11.26 17.20
CA ILE A 6 -4.99 -12.31 16.24
C ILE A 6 -6.24 -12.78 15.51
N PHE A 7 -6.13 -12.82 14.19
CA PHE A 7 -7.16 -13.35 13.30
C PHE A 7 -7.46 -14.82 13.62
N ARG A 8 -8.75 -15.13 13.71
CA ARG A 8 -9.30 -16.47 13.95
C ARG A 8 -10.31 -16.82 12.88
N PHE A 9 -10.13 -18.00 12.30
CA PHE A 9 -11.05 -18.53 11.30
C PHE A 9 -10.82 -20.01 11.09
N ASN A 10 -11.88 -20.76 10.79
CA ASN A 10 -11.80 -22.12 10.32
C ASN A 10 -12.75 -22.28 9.13
N ALA A 11 -12.20 -22.40 7.93
CA ALA A 11 -12.99 -22.50 6.69
C ALA A 11 -14.00 -23.66 6.67
N LYS A 12 -13.84 -24.66 7.54
CA LYS A 12 -14.74 -25.82 7.65
C LYS A 12 -15.85 -25.64 8.69
N LYS A 13 -15.77 -24.63 9.55
CA LYS A 13 -16.66 -24.49 10.73
C LYS A 13 -17.26 -23.09 10.86
N ASP A 14 -16.48 -22.07 10.59
CA ASP A 14 -16.83 -20.69 10.90
C ASP A 14 -17.54 -20.05 9.71
N ILE A 15 -18.57 -19.25 10.01
CA ILE A 15 -19.31 -18.48 8.99
C ILE A 15 -18.54 -17.19 8.65
N LEU A 16 -17.91 -16.58 9.66
CA LEU A 16 -17.15 -15.34 9.54
C LEU A 16 -15.87 -15.44 10.37
N SER A 17 -14.81 -14.80 9.89
CA SER A 17 -13.59 -14.57 10.68
C SER A 17 -13.83 -13.52 11.76
N TYR A 18 -12.95 -13.50 12.75
CA TYR A 18 -12.93 -12.47 13.78
C TYR A 18 -11.51 -12.29 14.32
N PHE A 19 -11.24 -11.14 14.91
CA PHE A 19 -10.00 -10.89 15.63
C PHE A 19 -10.21 -11.13 17.13
N LYS A 20 -9.42 -12.04 17.71
CA LYS A 20 -9.47 -12.33 19.14
C LYS A 20 -8.41 -11.52 19.87
N PRO A 21 -8.77 -10.72 20.90
CA PRO A 21 -7.80 -10.00 21.70
C PRO A 21 -7.11 -10.93 22.72
N TYR A 22 -5.81 -10.73 22.91
CA TYR A 22 -5.03 -11.31 23.99
C TYR A 22 -4.27 -10.20 24.71
N PHE A 23 -4.11 -10.35 26.02
CA PHE A 23 -3.43 -9.38 26.87
C PHE A 23 -2.18 -10.04 27.47
N LEU A 24 -1.01 -9.66 26.99
CA LEU A 24 0.26 -10.33 27.30
C LEU A 24 1.37 -9.29 27.52
N GLU A 25 2.45 -9.67 28.19
CA GLU A 25 3.71 -8.92 28.10
C GLU A 25 4.43 -9.37 26.82
N ILE A 26 4.20 -8.64 25.72
CA ILE A 26 4.65 -9.08 24.38
C ILE A 26 6.18 -9.17 24.32
N LEU A 27 6.88 -8.29 25.04
CA LEU A 27 8.34 -8.22 25.04
C LEU A 27 9.01 -9.36 25.84
N ASP A 28 8.24 -10.24 26.49
CA ASP A 28 8.75 -11.45 27.12
C ASP A 28 9.05 -12.58 26.09
N TYR A 29 8.64 -12.41 24.83
CA TYR A 29 8.85 -13.37 23.75
C TYR A 29 9.86 -12.82 22.74
N ALA A 30 10.72 -13.69 22.20
CA ALA A 30 11.73 -13.26 21.24
C ALA A 30 11.11 -12.84 19.90
N ASN A 31 10.11 -13.59 19.42
CA ASN A 31 9.50 -13.42 18.11
C ASN A 31 8.05 -13.97 18.08
N LEU A 32 7.40 -13.91 16.91
CA LEU A 32 6.02 -14.36 16.77
C LEU A 32 5.86 -15.89 16.90
N ASP A 33 6.86 -16.68 16.51
CA ASP A 33 6.81 -18.14 16.68
C ASP A 33 6.65 -18.52 18.17
N GLU A 34 7.47 -17.92 19.05
CA GLU A 34 7.38 -18.15 20.49
C GLU A 34 6.06 -17.64 21.08
N LEU A 35 5.62 -16.47 20.64
CA LEU A 35 4.33 -15.90 21.04
C LEU A 35 3.17 -16.84 20.65
N PHE A 36 3.15 -17.34 19.42
CA PHE A 36 2.11 -18.25 18.95
C PHE A 36 2.08 -19.57 19.72
N LEU A 37 3.24 -20.12 20.09
CA LEU A 37 3.32 -21.28 20.97
C LEU A 37 2.76 -21.00 22.36
N HIS A 38 2.97 -19.80 22.90
CA HIS A 38 2.34 -19.38 24.14
C HIS A 38 0.81 -19.25 23.98
N ILE A 39 0.34 -18.60 22.91
CA ILE A 39 -1.09 -18.49 22.62
C ILE A 39 -1.74 -19.86 22.56
N LYS A 40 -1.12 -20.85 21.92
CA LYS A 40 -1.64 -22.24 21.89
C LYS A 40 -1.84 -22.85 23.28
N LYS A 41 -0.98 -22.52 24.25
CA LYS A 41 -1.08 -23.05 25.62
C LYS A 41 -2.28 -22.47 26.36
N ILE A 42 -2.58 -21.18 26.15
CA ILE A 42 -3.69 -20.48 26.80
C ILE A 42 -5.01 -20.53 26.00
N ASP A 43 -4.93 -20.78 24.69
CA ASP A 43 -6.02 -21.00 23.77
C ASP A 43 -5.75 -22.27 22.92
N PRO A 44 -6.22 -23.45 23.39
CA PRO A 44 -6.00 -24.72 22.70
C PRO A 44 -6.58 -24.80 21.29
N TYR A 45 -7.51 -23.91 20.93
CA TYR A 45 -8.16 -23.90 19.61
C TYR A 45 -7.38 -23.10 18.56
N PHE A 46 -6.46 -22.23 18.98
CA PHE A 46 -5.57 -21.52 18.06
C PHE A 46 -4.61 -22.50 17.40
N GLN A 47 -4.26 -22.32 16.13
CA GLN A 47 -3.21 -23.08 15.47
C GLN A 47 -2.00 -22.19 15.17
N PRO A 48 -0.85 -22.44 15.81
CA PRO A 48 0.39 -21.75 15.48
C PRO A 48 0.81 -21.99 14.03
N THR A 49 1.43 -20.98 13.43
CA THR A 49 2.10 -21.08 12.13
C THR A 49 3.52 -20.54 12.26
N THR A 50 4.38 -20.91 11.31
CA THR A 50 5.70 -20.31 11.12
C THR A 50 5.81 -19.74 9.71
N GLY A 51 6.85 -18.94 9.43
CA GLY A 51 7.10 -18.39 8.11
C GLY A 51 6.71 -16.92 8.04
N PHE A 52 5.62 -16.57 7.34
CA PHE A 52 5.20 -15.19 7.17
C PHE A 52 3.72 -14.98 7.49
N VAL A 53 3.43 -13.85 8.14
CA VAL A 53 2.07 -13.38 8.49
C VAL A 53 1.96 -11.88 8.18
N LYS A 54 0.79 -11.28 8.32
CA LYS A 54 0.64 -9.82 8.32
C LYS A 54 0.56 -9.28 9.75
N VAL A 55 1.30 -8.20 10.00
CA VAL A 55 1.20 -7.39 11.22
C VAL A 55 0.85 -5.97 10.79
N ASN A 56 -0.34 -5.48 11.15
CA ASN A 56 -0.88 -4.18 10.71
C ASN A 56 -0.77 -3.98 9.18
N ASP A 57 -1.22 -5.00 8.44
CA ASP A 57 -1.19 -5.10 6.97
C ASP A 57 0.19 -5.20 6.32
N VAL A 58 1.28 -5.31 7.09
CA VAL A 58 2.64 -5.48 6.58
C VAL A 58 3.03 -6.95 6.67
N ALA A 59 3.54 -7.54 5.59
CA ALA A 59 4.06 -8.91 5.61
C ALA A 59 5.35 -8.99 6.46
N VAL A 60 5.38 -9.87 7.46
CA VAL A 60 6.46 -10.02 8.44
C VAL A 60 6.85 -11.48 8.57
N ASN A 61 8.15 -11.76 8.66
CA ASN A 61 8.63 -13.09 9.02
C ASN A 61 8.38 -13.37 10.50
N THR A 62 7.82 -14.52 10.85
CA THR A 62 7.48 -14.86 12.23
C THR A 62 8.70 -14.99 13.15
N THR A 63 9.91 -15.13 12.59
CA THR A 63 11.16 -15.11 13.33
C THR A 63 11.71 -13.70 13.60
N GLU A 64 11.10 -12.65 13.04
CA GLU A 64 11.52 -11.27 13.26
C GLU A 64 11.44 -10.93 14.76
N PRO A 65 12.48 -10.30 15.35
CA PRO A 65 12.46 -9.88 16.74
C PRO A 65 11.23 -9.02 17.07
N LEU A 66 10.47 -9.43 18.08
CA LEU A 66 9.24 -8.74 18.48
C LEU A 66 9.48 -7.30 18.91
N VAL A 67 10.66 -6.99 19.45
CA VAL A 67 11.07 -5.61 19.78
C VAL A 67 11.05 -4.70 18.56
N ASN A 68 11.52 -5.17 17.40
CA ASN A 68 11.54 -4.39 16.16
C ASN A 68 10.12 -4.12 15.66
N LEU A 69 9.23 -5.11 15.77
CA LEU A 69 7.82 -4.97 15.41
C LEU A 69 7.10 -3.99 16.35
N TYR A 70 7.36 -4.11 17.65
CA TYR A 70 6.78 -3.25 18.66
C TYR A 70 7.15 -1.77 18.44
N GLU A 71 8.43 -1.50 18.13
CA GLU A 71 8.90 -0.17 17.77
C GLU A 71 8.28 0.33 16.46
N LYS A 72 8.27 -0.50 15.42
CA LYS A 72 7.73 -0.14 14.10
C LYS A 72 6.24 0.23 14.14
N PHE A 73 5.46 -0.49 14.95
CA PHE A 73 3.99 -0.39 14.99
C PHE A 73 3.47 0.33 16.24
N ALA A 74 4.35 1.03 16.97
CA ALA A 74 3.99 1.81 18.17
C ALA A 74 3.21 1.00 19.24
N GLY A 75 3.50 -0.29 19.34
CA GLY A 75 2.95 -1.18 20.36
C GLY A 75 1.54 -1.73 20.11
N GLU A 76 0.91 -1.42 18.99
CA GLU A 76 -0.37 -2.02 18.59
C GLU A 76 -0.12 -3.11 17.54
N LEU A 77 -0.40 -4.37 17.87
CA LEU A 77 -0.17 -5.50 16.94
C LEU A 77 -1.50 -6.19 16.60
N VAL A 78 -1.93 -6.04 15.35
CA VAL A 78 -3.01 -6.79 14.74
C VAL A 78 -2.38 -7.79 13.76
N ILE A 79 -2.52 -9.07 14.06
CA ILE A 79 -1.89 -10.17 13.35
C ILE A 79 -2.94 -10.90 12.52
N SER A 80 -2.73 -10.98 11.21
CA SER A 80 -3.59 -11.68 10.25
C SER A 80 -2.79 -12.65 9.39
N PRO A 81 -3.45 -13.63 8.73
CA PRO A 81 -2.82 -14.39 7.65
C PRO A 81 -2.29 -13.44 6.56
N LEU A 82 -1.41 -13.95 5.69
CA LEU A 82 -0.93 -13.20 4.52
C LEU A 82 -2.09 -12.69 3.63
N ASP A 83 -3.19 -13.45 3.57
CA ASP A 83 -4.42 -13.07 2.89
C ASP A 83 -5.64 -13.65 3.63
N GLU A 84 -6.46 -12.77 4.23
CA GLU A 84 -7.64 -13.16 4.99
C GLU A 84 -8.70 -13.86 4.14
N LYS A 85 -8.83 -13.52 2.84
CA LYS A 85 -9.81 -14.14 1.94
C LYS A 85 -9.44 -15.57 1.60
N ARG A 86 -8.17 -15.94 1.79
CA ARG A 86 -7.63 -17.28 1.51
C ARG A 86 -7.35 -18.07 2.77
N ALA A 87 -7.69 -17.55 3.94
CA ALA A 87 -7.47 -18.23 5.21
C ALA A 87 -8.20 -19.58 5.23
N VAL A 88 -7.50 -20.64 5.60
CA VAL A 88 -8.04 -21.99 5.76
C VAL A 88 -8.25 -22.30 7.24
N LEU A 89 -7.25 -21.97 8.05
CA LEU A 89 -7.27 -22.18 9.50
C LEU A 89 -6.36 -21.17 10.21
N ASP A 90 -6.97 -20.26 10.95
CA ASP A 90 -6.33 -19.13 11.62
C ASP A 90 -5.40 -18.37 10.64
N LEU A 91 -4.08 -18.49 10.81
CA LEU A 91 -3.09 -17.76 10.02
C LEU A 91 -2.61 -18.51 8.77
N GLU A 92 -3.05 -19.76 8.57
CA GLU A 92 -2.75 -20.58 7.40
C GLU A 92 -3.65 -20.19 6.22
N ILE A 93 -3.06 -20.10 5.01
CA ILE A 93 -3.77 -19.75 3.78
C ILE A 93 -3.67 -20.85 2.72
N ASN A 94 -4.66 -20.90 1.83
CA ASN A 94 -4.52 -21.58 0.53
C ASN A 94 -3.68 -20.67 -0.39
N ASP A 95 -2.57 -21.19 -0.92
CA ASP A 95 -1.65 -20.45 -1.79
C ASP A 95 -1.71 -20.89 -3.27
N ASP A 96 -2.82 -21.48 -3.71
CA ASP A 96 -2.95 -21.96 -5.08
C ASP A 96 -2.83 -20.82 -6.10
N ASP A 97 -3.35 -19.62 -5.79
CA ASP A 97 -3.25 -18.46 -6.69
C ASP A 97 -1.82 -17.97 -6.88
N PHE A 98 -0.99 -18.07 -5.85
CA PHE A 98 0.43 -17.82 -5.93
C PHE A 98 1.09 -18.81 -6.89
N TRP A 99 0.81 -20.12 -6.74
CA TRP A 99 1.36 -21.14 -7.64
C TRP A 99 0.79 -21.08 -9.06
N GLU A 100 -0.42 -20.59 -9.28
CA GLU A 100 -0.95 -20.31 -10.62
C GLU A 100 -0.09 -19.30 -11.38
N LYS A 101 0.43 -18.26 -10.71
CA LYS A 101 1.31 -17.27 -11.34
C LYS A 101 2.69 -17.82 -11.67
N PHE A 102 3.13 -18.91 -11.02
CA PHE A 102 4.36 -19.61 -11.35
C PHE A 102 4.27 -20.42 -12.64
N LYS A 103 3.12 -21.05 -12.93
CA LYS A 103 2.98 -22.02 -14.03
C LYS A 103 3.54 -21.58 -15.39
N PRO A 104 3.36 -20.33 -15.84
CA PRO A 104 3.94 -19.89 -17.12
C PRO A 104 5.48 -19.93 -17.14
N PHE A 105 6.13 -19.84 -15.97
CA PHE A 105 7.57 -19.85 -15.81
C PHE A 105 8.17 -21.25 -15.63
N ASP A 106 7.36 -22.27 -15.34
CA ASP A 106 7.82 -23.62 -14.94
C ASP A 106 8.78 -24.24 -15.96
N LYS A 107 8.53 -24.06 -17.27
CA LYS A 107 9.39 -24.57 -18.34
C LYS A 107 10.81 -23.97 -18.38
N PHE A 108 11.04 -22.84 -17.70
CA PHE A 108 12.36 -22.20 -17.60
C PHE A 108 13.06 -22.50 -16.26
N CYS A 109 12.36 -23.17 -15.34
CA CYS A 109 12.81 -23.32 -13.96
C CYS A 109 13.37 -24.71 -13.71
N ASN A 110 14.39 -24.79 -12.87
CA ASN A 110 14.77 -26.03 -12.19
C ASN A 110 14.22 -26.05 -10.74
N GLN A 111 14.56 -27.09 -9.99
CA GLN A 111 14.11 -27.25 -8.60
C GLN A 111 14.55 -26.08 -7.69
N ALA A 112 15.76 -25.57 -7.86
CA ALA A 112 16.25 -24.42 -7.09
C ALA A 112 15.49 -23.13 -7.43
N ASP A 113 15.07 -22.95 -8.69
CA ASP A 113 14.24 -21.81 -9.09
C ASP A 113 12.82 -21.88 -8.53
N LYS A 114 12.27 -23.10 -8.40
CA LYS A 114 10.99 -23.34 -7.75
C LYS A 114 11.04 -23.08 -6.25
N GLU A 115 12.11 -23.49 -5.58
CA GLU A 115 12.37 -23.19 -4.16
C GLU A 115 12.57 -21.69 -3.93
N PHE A 116 13.32 -21.04 -4.83
CA PHE A 116 13.45 -19.59 -4.84
C PHE A 116 12.08 -18.93 -4.98
N TYR A 117 11.26 -19.33 -5.94
CA TYR A 117 9.91 -18.79 -6.10
C TYR A 117 9.09 -18.96 -4.81
N ALA A 118 9.08 -20.14 -4.20
CA ALA A 118 8.36 -20.40 -2.95
C ALA A 118 8.73 -19.40 -1.83
N SER A 119 10.00 -18.99 -1.75
CA SER A 119 10.45 -17.97 -0.80
C SER A 119 9.89 -16.57 -1.05
N LEU A 120 9.37 -16.30 -2.26
CA LEU A 120 8.79 -15.02 -2.65
C LEU A 120 7.31 -14.87 -2.31
N LYS A 121 6.70 -15.88 -1.68
CA LYS A 121 5.31 -15.85 -1.19
C LYS A 121 4.94 -14.55 -0.45
N PRO A 122 5.73 -14.02 0.52
CA PRO A 122 5.41 -12.75 1.18
C PRO A 122 5.31 -11.56 0.22
N TYR A 123 6.16 -11.50 -0.82
CA TYR A 123 6.10 -10.43 -1.82
C TYR A 123 4.81 -10.48 -2.63
N PHE A 124 4.33 -11.68 -2.97
CA PHE A 124 3.07 -11.84 -3.67
C PHE A 124 1.87 -11.33 -2.85
N TYR A 125 1.83 -11.61 -1.55
CA TYR A 125 0.72 -11.18 -0.67
C TYR A 125 0.87 -9.78 -0.06
N ALA A 126 2.06 -9.19 -0.12
CA ALA A 126 2.30 -7.77 0.16
C ALA A 126 1.87 -6.86 -1.01
N ASP A 127 1.67 -7.44 -2.19
CA ASP A 127 1.37 -6.69 -3.41
C ASP A 127 -0.10 -6.27 -3.51
N PHE A 128 -0.39 -5.05 -3.03
CA PHE A 128 -1.73 -4.48 -3.00
C PHE A 128 -2.36 -4.30 -4.39
N VAL A 129 -1.58 -4.27 -5.49
CA VAL A 129 -2.13 -4.12 -6.85
C VAL A 129 -3.11 -5.25 -7.17
N ARG A 130 -2.84 -6.45 -6.65
CA ARG A 130 -3.69 -7.65 -6.82
C ARG A 130 -5.11 -7.48 -6.28
N GLU A 131 -5.30 -6.61 -5.29
CA GLU A 131 -6.63 -6.35 -4.73
C GLU A 131 -7.54 -5.60 -5.71
N TYR A 132 -6.93 -4.86 -6.64
CA TYR A 132 -7.62 -4.02 -7.61
C TYR A 132 -7.57 -4.59 -9.03
N GLU A 133 -6.51 -5.33 -9.37
CA GLU A 133 -6.35 -6.06 -10.63
C GLU A 133 -5.93 -7.52 -10.36
N PRO A 134 -6.90 -8.45 -10.19
CA PRO A 134 -6.63 -9.86 -9.89
C PRO A 134 -5.80 -10.59 -10.95
N ASN A 135 -5.81 -10.10 -12.20
CA ASN A 135 -5.02 -10.70 -13.28
C ASN A 135 -3.55 -10.30 -13.23
N PHE A 136 -3.19 -9.27 -12.43
CA PHE A 136 -1.81 -8.85 -12.25
C PHE A 136 -0.91 -10.05 -11.92
N ILE A 137 0.25 -10.12 -12.56
CA ILE A 137 1.20 -11.23 -12.38
C ILE A 137 1.81 -11.26 -10.96
N GLY A 138 1.86 -10.12 -10.28
CA GLY A 138 2.34 -9.95 -8.92
C GLY A 138 3.86 -9.87 -8.78
N ALA A 139 4.31 -9.28 -7.67
CA ALA A 139 5.71 -9.03 -7.37
C ALA A 139 6.59 -10.28 -7.45
N ALA A 140 6.14 -11.42 -6.91
CA ALA A 140 6.90 -12.66 -6.93
C ALA A 140 7.24 -13.14 -8.35
N ALA A 141 6.29 -13.02 -9.30
CA ALA A 141 6.52 -13.39 -10.69
C ALA A 141 7.52 -12.45 -11.38
N ILE A 142 7.47 -11.15 -11.08
CA ILE A 142 8.41 -10.16 -11.60
C ILE A 142 9.83 -10.40 -11.08
N ILE A 143 9.97 -10.69 -9.78
CA ILE A 143 11.25 -11.05 -9.17
C ILE A 143 11.81 -12.34 -9.81
N LEU A 144 10.98 -13.37 -9.98
CA LEU A 144 11.40 -14.62 -10.63
C LEU A 144 11.84 -14.37 -12.08
N ALA A 145 11.07 -13.60 -12.84
CA ALA A 145 11.43 -13.23 -14.21
C ALA A 145 12.80 -12.54 -14.26
N HIS A 146 13.06 -11.62 -13.33
CA HIS A 146 14.36 -10.93 -13.23
C HIS A 146 15.50 -11.90 -12.94
N HIS A 147 15.31 -12.80 -11.98
CA HIS A 147 16.29 -13.85 -11.63
C HIS A 147 16.61 -14.76 -12.82
N LEU A 148 15.58 -15.26 -13.53
CA LEU A 148 15.75 -16.12 -14.69
C LEU A 148 16.40 -15.36 -15.87
N TYR A 149 15.95 -14.14 -16.14
CA TYR A 149 16.47 -13.32 -17.23
C TYR A 149 17.95 -12.92 -17.03
N LYS A 150 18.40 -12.78 -15.78
CA LYS A 150 19.82 -12.58 -15.44
C LYS A 150 20.68 -13.83 -15.69
N LYS A 151 20.11 -15.03 -15.55
CA LYS A 151 20.81 -16.29 -15.89
C LYS A 151 20.92 -16.46 -17.40
N GLU A 152 19.82 -16.25 -18.11
CA GLU A 152 19.74 -16.40 -19.55
C GLU A 152 18.78 -15.35 -20.12
N LYS A 153 19.30 -14.47 -20.98
CA LYS A 153 18.47 -13.47 -21.66
C LYS A 153 17.51 -14.17 -22.60
N ASN A 154 16.22 -14.19 -22.24
CA ASN A 154 15.19 -14.93 -22.94
C ASN A 154 13.96 -14.04 -23.19
N ASP A 155 13.63 -13.83 -24.47
CA ASP A 155 12.50 -12.99 -24.90
C ASP A 155 11.15 -13.56 -24.46
N GLU A 156 11.02 -14.87 -24.29
CA GLU A 156 9.77 -15.47 -23.81
C GLU A 156 9.48 -15.06 -22.36
N ILE A 157 10.51 -14.99 -21.51
CA ILE A 157 10.39 -14.49 -20.13
C ILE A 157 9.95 -13.01 -20.16
N MET A 158 10.54 -12.22 -21.06
CA MET A 158 10.16 -10.82 -21.23
C MET A 158 8.69 -10.67 -21.63
N ARG A 159 8.18 -11.53 -22.52
CA ARG A 159 6.76 -11.53 -22.92
C ARG A 159 5.82 -11.91 -21.78
N LEU A 160 6.24 -12.80 -20.87
CA LEU A 160 5.42 -13.17 -19.71
C LEU A 160 5.18 -12.00 -18.76
N ILE A 161 6.09 -11.02 -18.71
CA ILE A 161 5.96 -9.85 -17.84
C ILE A 161 5.56 -8.58 -18.58
N ASN A 162 5.83 -8.46 -19.87
CA ASN A 162 5.49 -7.27 -20.66
C ASN A 162 4.11 -7.42 -21.32
N ASN A 163 3.08 -7.47 -20.48
CA ASN A 163 1.68 -7.50 -20.88
C ASN A 163 0.87 -6.48 -20.07
N GLU A 164 -0.41 -6.31 -20.40
CA GLU A 164 -1.32 -5.35 -19.75
C GLU A 164 -1.45 -5.53 -18.23
N ASN A 165 -1.31 -6.77 -17.75
CA ASN A 165 -1.38 -7.15 -16.33
C ASN A 165 0.03 -7.47 -15.79
N GLY A 166 1.04 -6.86 -16.39
CA GLY A 166 2.44 -7.15 -16.16
C GLY A 166 3.20 -5.98 -15.54
N ILE A 167 4.46 -5.85 -15.90
CA ILE A 167 5.40 -4.89 -15.31
C ILE A 167 4.97 -3.43 -15.39
N LEU A 168 4.13 -3.07 -16.36
CA LEU A 168 3.67 -1.69 -16.58
C LEU A 168 2.78 -1.18 -15.44
N ILE A 169 2.06 -2.07 -14.75
CA ILE A 169 1.19 -1.71 -13.63
C ILE A 169 1.82 -2.03 -12.27
N ALA A 170 3.08 -2.45 -12.25
CA ALA A 170 3.81 -2.75 -11.03
C ALA A 170 4.07 -1.49 -10.21
N CYS A 171 3.69 -1.53 -8.93
CA CYS A 171 3.97 -0.47 -7.95
C CYS A 171 4.99 -0.96 -6.92
N LYS A 172 5.74 -0.02 -6.33
CA LYS A 172 6.61 -0.31 -5.18
C LYS A 172 5.77 -0.75 -3.98
N ILE A 173 6.31 -1.64 -3.15
CA ILE A 173 5.61 -2.23 -2.00
C ILE A 173 6.40 -2.09 -0.69
N ASP A 174 7.33 -1.13 -0.61
CA ASP A 174 8.24 -0.94 0.52
C ASP A 174 7.52 -0.80 1.87
N ASP A 175 6.32 -0.21 1.89
CA ASP A 175 5.50 -0.05 3.10
C ASP A 175 4.65 -1.28 3.46
N PHE A 176 4.67 -2.34 2.64
CA PHE A 176 3.85 -3.56 2.82
C PHE A 176 4.66 -4.82 3.13
N ILE A 177 5.99 -4.74 3.14
CA ILE A 177 6.84 -5.86 3.54
C ILE A 177 7.92 -5.39 4.52
N PHE A 178 8.01 -6.08 5.65
CA PHE A 178 9.02 -5.82 6.66
C PHE A 178 10.38 -6.35 6.19
N GLY A 179 11.43 -5.56 6.39
CA GLY A 179 12.77 -5.88 5.91
C GLY A 179 13.09 -5.37 4.50
N GLY A 180 12.11 -4.79 3.80
CA GLY A 180 12.32 -4.09 2.53
C GLY A 180 11.92 -4.86 1.28
N SER A 181 11.76 -4.12 0.18
CA SER A 181 11.33 -4.65 -1.13
C SER A 181 12.40 -4.50 -2.22
N GLU A 182 13.67 -4.39 -1.84
CA GLU A 182 14.79 -4.02 -2.72
C GLU A 182 14.91 -4.95 -3.92
N ILE A 183 14.77 -6.27 -3.73
CA ILE A 183 14.83 -7.26 -4.81
C ILE A 183 13.74 -7.03 -5.86
N TYR A 184 12.56 -6.59 -5.43
CA TYR A 184 11.44 -6.28 -6.32
C TYR A 184 11.61 -4.92 -6.99
N THR A 185 12.00 -3.90 -6.22
CA THR A 185 12.28 -2.55 -6.75
C THR A 185 13.41 -2.60 -7.79
N GLU A 186 14.45 -3.40 -7.57
CA GLU A 186 15.50 -3.64 -8.56
C GLU A 186 14.94 -4.32 -9.82
N ALA A 187 14.12 -5.36 -9.66
CA ALA A 187 13.49 -6.05 -10.79
C ALA A 187 12.61 -5.12 -11.63
N ILE A 188 11.82 -4.25 -10.97
CA ILE A 188 10.97 -3.28 -11.67
C ILE A 188 11.82 -2.32 -12.49
N ARG A 189 12.81 -1.69 -11.85
CA ARG A 189 13.70 -0.73 -12.51
C ARG A 189 14.42 -1.37 -13.70
N PHE A 190 14.98 -2.57 -13.50
CA PHE A 190 15.67 -3.32 -14.54
C PHE A 190 14.81 -3.53 -15.79
N PHE A 191 13.57 -3.99 -15.61
CA PHE A 191 12.69 -4.24 -16.76
C PHE A 191 12.13 -2.95 -17.38
N LYS A 192 11.85 -1.92 -16.59
CA LYS A 192 11.46 -0.59 -17.11
C LYS A 192 12.57 0.02 -17.96
N GLU A 193 13.83 -0.08 -17.52
CA GLU A 193 15.00 0.36 -18.30
C GLU A 193 15.13 -0.39 -19.63
N ILE A 194 14.99 -1.71 -19.63
CA ILE A 194 14.99 -2.53 -20.86
C ILE A 194 13.88 -2.10 -21.84
N LEU A 195 12.72 -1.74 -21.32
CA LEU A 195 11.57 -1.27 -22.10
C LEU A 195 11.67 0.20 -22.55
N GLY A 196 12.74 0.91 -22.16
CA GLY A 196 12.88 2.34 -22.45
C GLY A 196 11.86 3.22 -21.72
N ILE A 197 11.26 2.71 -20.65
CA ILE A 197 10.32 3.45 -19.80
C ILE A 197 11.16 4.29 -18.85
N LYS A 198 11.12 5.61 -19.05
CA LYS A 198 11.74 6.54 -18.11
C LYS A 198 10.94 6.53 -16.82
N GLU A 199 11.63 6.42 -15.69
CA GLU A 199 11.02 6.80 -14.41
C GLU A 199 10.72 8.30 -14.50
N ASP A 200 9.46 8.67 -14.25
CA ASP A 200 9.13 10.08 -14.04
C ASP A 200 9.91 10.53 -12.79
N GLU A 201 10.58 11.69 -12.89
CA GLU A 201 11.27 12.25 -11.73
C GLU A 201 10.27 12.34 -10.58
N THR A 202 10.55 11.64 -9.47
CA THR A 202 9.71 11.66 -8.26
C THR A 202 9.24 13.08 -8.00
N ALA A 203 7.95 13.34 -8.20
CA ALA A 203 7.43 14.69 -8.16
C ALA A 203 7.78 15.29 -6.79
N LYS A 204 8.49 16.41 -6.80
CA LYS A 204 9.00 17.01 -5.56
C LYS A 204 7.81 17.33 -4.66
N ASN A 205 7.85 16.82 -3.43
CA ASN A 205 6.82 17.14 -2.44
C ASN A 205 6.90 18.64 -2.10
N GLU A 206 5.93 19.40 -2.58
CA GLU A 206 5.84 20.85 -2.48
C GLU A 206 5.37 21.32 -1.10
N LEU A 207 4.84 20.43 -0.26
CA LEU A 207 4.40 20.75 1.10
C LEU A 207 5.56 21.25 1.97
N LYS A 208 6.80 20.86 1.63
CA LYS A 208 8.03 21.36 2.27
C LYS A 208 8.23 22.87 2.11
N ASN A 209 7.55 23.50 1.15
CA ASN A 209 7.63 24.94 0.91
C ASN A 209 6.73 25.76 1.85
N ILE A 210 5.81 25.11 2.57
CA ILE A 210 4.87 25.77 3.48
C ILE A 210 5.60 26.16 4.78
N LYS A 211 5.55 27.45 5.13
CA LYS A 211 6.24 28.00 6.32
C LYS A 211 5.31 28.29 7.50
N SER A 212 4.07 28.69 7.20
CA SER A 212 3.04 28.95 8.19
C SER A 212 1.66 28.54 7.69
N LEU A 213 0.76 28.34 8.63
CA LEU A 213 -0.65 28.00 8.48
C LEU A 213 -1.47 28.73 9.57
N ASP A 214 -1.05 29.94 9.94
CA ASP A 214 -1.65 30.68 11.05
C ASP A 214 -3.10 31.07 10.75
N LYS A 215 -3.46 31.32 9.49
CA LYS A 215 -4.85 31.58 9.08
C LYS A 215 -5.67 30.31 8.89
N PHE A 216 -5.00 29.16 8.83
CA PHE A 216 -5.63 27.84 8.66
C PHE A 216 -5.65 27.02 9.96
N LYS A 217 -5.46 27.67 11.12
CA LYS A 217 -5.38 27.00 12.42
C LYS A 217 -6.60 26.16 12.79
N GLU A 218 -7.77 26.57 12.32
CA GLU A 218 -9.05 25.91 12.63
C GLU A 218 -9.48 24.89 11.55
N PHE A 219 -8.73 24.79 10.45
CA PHE A 219 -9.04 23.88 9.35
C PHE A 219 -8.45 22.50 9.58
N LYS A 220 -9.22 21.49 9.19
CA LYS A 220 -8.82 20.08 9.07
C LYS A 220 -8.37 19.81 7.65
N ILE A 221 -7.06 19.63 7.47
CA ILE A 221 -6.42 19.49 6.17
C ILE A 221 -6.05 18.02 5.97
N ALA A 222 -6.66 17.35 4.99
CA ALA A 222 -6.24 16.01 4.62
C ALA A 222 -4.96 16.06 3.78
N ILE A 223 -4.07 15.08 3.99
CA ILE A 223 -2.93 14.78 3.11
C ILE A 223 -2.87 13.28 2.84
N SER A 224 -2.39 12.91 1.65
CA SER A 224 -2.30 11.51 1.21
C SER A 224 -1.24 10.71 1.99
N ASP A 225 -0.07 11.31 2.19
CA ASP A 225 1.12 10.71 2.80
C ASP A 225 1.50 11.41 4.12
N LYS A 226 2.71 11.15 4.64
CA LYS A 226 3.23 11.68 5.89
C LYS A 226 3.31 13.21 5.90
N ILE A 227 3.00 13.76 7.07
CA ILE A 227 3.18 15.18 7.37
C ILE A 227 4.70 15.48 7.31
N PRO A 228 5.15 16.42 6.48
CA PRO A 228 6.54 16.86 6.47
C PRO A 228 6.96 17.48 7.82
N GLU A 229 8.21 17.27 8.23
CA GLU A 229 8.75 17.78 9.51
C GLU A 229 8.55 19.30 9.70
N ASN A 230 8.62 20.10 8.63
CA ASN A 230 8.40 21.55 8.70
C ASN A 230 6.97 21.94 9.12
N LEU A 231 6.03 21.00 9.07
CA LEU A 231 4.62 21.18 9.43
C LEU A 231 4.24 20.51 10.76
N ASP A 232 5.19 19.91 11.49
CA ASP A 232 4.89 19.21 12.76
C ASP A 232 4.24 20.12 13.80
N LYS A 233 4.60 21.42 13.83
CA LYS A 233 3.95 22.41 14.71
C LYS A 233 2.45 22.59 14.46
N PHE A 234 1.97 22.19 13.28
CA PHE A 234 0.57 22.24 12.85
C PHE A 234 -0.05 20.85 12.74
N ARG A 235 0.58 19.81 13.29
CA ARG A 235 0.13 18.41 13.18
C ARG A 235 -1.33 18.22 13.59
N ALA A 236 -1.83 19.00 14.55
CA ALA A 236 -3.23 18.95 14.99
C ALA A 236 -4.24 19.35 13.89
N ASN A 237 -3.80 20.10 12.89
CA ASN A 237 -4.60 20.53 11.75
C ASN A 237 -4.70 19.45 10.67
N PHE A 238 -3.76 18.49 10.66
CA PHE A 238 -3.65 17.53 9.58
C PHE A 238 -4.36 16.22 9.91
N ILE A 239 -5.15 15.75 8.94
CA ILE A 239 -5.62 14.38 8.87
C ILE A 239 -4.70 13.65 7.91
N ASN A 240 -3.78 12.85 8.46
CA ASN A 240 -2.91 12.00 7.66
C ASN A 240 -3.67 10.73 7.29
N LEU A 241 -3.95 10.55 5.99
CA LEU A 241 -4.65 9.37 5.48
C LEU A 241 -3.78 8.11 5.50
N ASN A 242 -2.45 8.27 5.62
CA ASN A 242 -1.46 7.19 5.62
C ASN A 242 -1.65 6.22 4.44
N ASN A 243 -1.93 6.76 3.25
CA ASN A 243 -2.07 5.93 2.06
C ASN A 243 -0.71 5.33 1.71
N LYS A 244 -0.61 4.00 1.75
CA LYS A 244 0.60 3.25 1.40
C LYS A 244 0.75 3.01 -0.12
N PHE A 245 -0.19 3.50 -0.93
CA PHE A 245 -0.24 3.30 -2.39
C PHE A 245 -0.20 4.64 -3.15
N PRO A 246 0.26 4.66 -4.42
CA PRO A 246 0.44 5.90 -5.16
C PRO A 246 -0.89 6.56 -5.56
N CYS A 247 -0.86 7.83 -5.93
CA CYS A 247 -2.04 8.57 -6.41
C CYS A 247 -2.60 8.06 -7.76
N GLY A 248 -1.89 7.18 -8.45
CA GLY A 248 -2.31 6.55 -9.71
C GLY A 248 -1.91 7.30 -10.99
N PHE A 249 -1.23 8.44 -10.90
CA PHE A 249 -0.88 9.25 -12.08
C PHE A 249 -0.08 8.50 -13.15
N GLU A 250 0.98 7.77 -12.75
CA GLU A 250 1.81 6.97 -13.67
C GLU A 250 1.01 5.86 -14.37
N LEU A 251 -0.08 5.40 -13.75
CA LEU A 251 -0.91 4.33 -14.26
C LEU A 251 -1.94 4.80 -15.29
N LEU A 252 -2.21 6.11 -15.40
CA LEU A 252 -3.26 6.65 -16.26
C LEU A 252 -3.17 6.17 -17.72
N LYS A 253 -1.95 6.10 -18.27
CA LYS A 253 -1.73 5.73 -19.68
C LYS A 253 -1.76 4.22 -19.91
N VAL A 254 -1.49 3.42 -18.88
CA VAL A 254 -1.32 1.96 -19.00
C VAL A 254 -2.53 1.19 -18.47
N ASN A 255 -3.19 1.70 -17.41
CA ASN A 255 -4.38 1.12 -16.81
C ASN A 255 -5.19 2.21 -16.08
N GLU A 256 -6.06 2.92 -16.81
CA GLU A 256 -6.90 4.01 -16.28
C GLU A 256 -7.81 3.54 -15.14
N LYS A 257 -8.32 2.31 -15.22
CA LYS A 257 -9.20 1.73 -14.20
C LYS A 257 -8.48 1.61 -12.86
N LEU A 258 -7.26 1.08 -12.87
CA LEU A 258 -6.42 0.96 -11.66
C LEU A 258 -6.02 2.33 -11.13
N ALA A 259 -5.62 3.26 -12.02
CA ALA A 259 -5.32 4.65 -11.67
C ALA A 259 -6.50 5.30 -10.92
N PHE A 260 -7.73 5.14 -11.44
CA PHE A 260 -8.93 5.68 -10.83
C PHE A 260 -9.29 4.99 -9.53
N ALA A 261 -9.03 3.68 -9.40
CA ALA A 261 -9.26 2.98 -8.14
C ALA A 261 -8.39 3.55 -7.01
N PHE A 262 -7.10 3.77 -7.25
CA PHE A 262 -6.20 4.37 -6.26
C PHE A 262 -6.57 5.81 -5.96
N ALA A 263 -6.79 6.64 -6.98
CA ALA A 263 -7.14 8.04 -6.77
C ALA A 263 -8.47 8.21 -6.05
N SER A 264 -9.49 7.41 -6.42
CA SER A 264 -10.80 7.41 -5.76
C SER A 264 -10.67 7.02 -4.29
N LYS A 265 -9.86 5.99 -3.97
CA LYS A 265 -9.64 5.59 -2.58
C LYS A 265 -9.09 6.75 -1.75
N THR A 266 -8.07 7.44 -2.25
CA THR A 266 -7.46 8.59 -1.57
C THR A 266 -8.44 9.74 -1.38
N ILE A 267 -9.07 10.22 -2.45
CA ILE A 267 -9.93 11.42 -2.39
C ILE A 267 -11.20 11.18 -1.56
N PHE A 268 -11.81 10.01 -1.65
CA PHE A 268 -12.99 9.70 -0.84
C PHE A 268 -12.64 9.39 0.61
N ASN A 269 -11.47 8.81 0.91
CA ASN A 269 -10.99 8.72 2.30
C ASN A 269 -10.79 10.13 2.89
N ALA A 270 -10.25 11.08 2.11
CA ALA A 270 -10.11 12.47 2.52
C ALA A 270 -11.47 13.11 2.84
N PHE A 271 -12.42 12.97 1.92
CA PHE A 271 -13.79 13.46 2.08
C PHE A 271 -14.49 12.85 3.31
N ASP A 272 -14.45 11.52 3.44
CA ASP A 272 -15.12 10.76 4.50
C ASP A 272 -14.50 11.02 5.88
N SER A 273 -13.25 11.50 5.94
CA SER A 273 -12.58 11.87 7.19
C SER A 273 -13.14 13.15 7.84
N GLY A 274 -13.97 13.90 7.12
CA GLY A 274 -14.46 15.21 7.57
C GLY A 274 -13.39 16.30 7.53
N ALA A 275 -12.40 16.15 6.64
CA ALA A 275 -11.48 17.23 6.29
C ALA A 275 -12.22 18.35 5.55
N ASP A 276 -11.76 19.57 5.69
CA ASP A 276 -12.28 20.73 4.95
C ASP A 276 -11.81 20.71 3.49
N PHE A 277 -10.58 20.22 3.25
CA PHE A 277 -10.01 20.02 1.91
C PHE A 277 -8.87 19.00 1.93
N LEU A 278 -8.52 18.47 0.75
CA LEU A 278 -7.31 17.67 0.52
C LEU A 278 -6.21 18.54 -0.08
N LEU A 279 -5.03 18.52 0.53
CA LEU A 279 -3.87 19.26 0.07
C LEU A 279 -2.98 18.34 -0.78
N ALA A 280 -2.90 18.63 -2.07
CA ALA A 280 -2.06 17.90 -3.01
C ALA A 280 -0.58 18.23 -2.77
N SER A 281 0.26 17.20 -2.67
CA SER A 281 1.69 17.33 -2.42
C SER A 281 2.50 17.71 -3.65
N ASN A 282 1.93 17.56 -4.86
CA ASN A 282 2.56 17.90 -6.13
C ASN A 282 1.50 18.00 -7.26
N ASP A 283 1.95 18.40 -8.44
CA ASP A 283 1.10 18.55 -9.64
C ASP A 283 0.41 17.26 -10.09
N ALA A 284 1.06 16.11 -9.94
CA ALA A 284 0.48 14.81 -10.33
C ALA A 284 -0.71 14.46 -9.44
N GLU A 285 -0.59 14.63 -8.12
CA GLU A 285 -1.70 14.48 -7.19
C GLU A 285 -2.83 15.48 -7.47
N PHE A 286 -2.50 16.76 -7.70
CA PHE A 286 -3.51 17.76 -8.01
C PHE A 286 -4.28 17.38 -9.28
N TYR A 287 -3.58 16.98 -10.34
CA TYR A 287 -4.22 16.53 -11.57
C TYR A 287 -5.14 15.33 -11.34
N MET A 288 -4.68 14.33 -10.58
CA MET A 288 -5.49 13.15 -10.26
C MET A 288 -6.73 13.50 -9.45
N PHE A 289 -6.61 14.35 -8.43
CA PHE A 289 -7.68 14.58 -7.46
C PHE A 289 -8.64 15.71 -7.88
N ASP A 290 -8.13 16.81 -8.44
CA ASP A 290 -8.98 17.91 -8.91
C ASP A 290 -9.39 17.72 -10.38
N THR A 291 -8.42 17.71 -11.30
CA THR A 291 -8.71 17.75 -12.74
C THR A 291 -9.53 16.54 -13.21
N LEU A 292 -9.29 15.37 -12.61
CA LEU A 292 -10.04 14.15 -12.92
C LEU A 292 -11.22 13.88 -11.96
N SER A 293 -11.51 14.77 -11.01
CA SER A 293 -12.55 14.61 -9.97
C SER A 293 -13.89 14.10 -10.52
N LYS A 294 -14.41 14.69 -11.60
CA LYS A 294 -15.69 14.29 -12.22
C LYS A 294 -15.66 12.86 -12.77
N LYS A 295 -14.51 12.41 -13.29
CA LYS A 295 -14.32 11.02 -13.71
C LYS A 295 -14.25 10.10 -12.49
N LEU A 296 -13.56 10.52 -11.42
CA LEU A 296 -13.48 9.76 -10.17
C LEU A 296 -14.86 9.62 -9.49
N GLU A 297 -15.68 10.68 -9.45
CA GLU A 297 -17.06 10.63 -8.96
C GLU A 297 -17.90 9.60 -9.72
N LYS A 298 -17.80 9.60 -11.05
CA LYS A 298 -18.49 8.62 -11.90
C LYS A 298 -17.96 7.21 -11.69
N PHE A 299 -16.65 7.04 -11.55
CA PHE A 299 -16.00 5.75 -11.33
C PHE A 299 -16.43 5.14 -9.99
N ALA A 300 -16.40 5.94 -8.92
CA ALA A 300 -16.77 5.51 -7.57
C ALA A 300 -18.30 5.45 -7.35
N ASN A 301 -19.10 5.99 -8.29
CA ASN A 301 -20.53 6.20 -8.14
C ASN A 301 -20.89 6.96 -6.85
N ARG A 302 -20.12 8.02 -6.57
CA ARG A 302 -20.23 8.87 -5.37
C ARG A 302 -19.94 10.32 -5.75
N SER A 303 -20.57 11.27 -5.06
CA SER A 303 -20.26 12.70 -5.26
C SER A 303 -19.36 13.23 -4.17
N LEU A 304 -18.41 14.09 -4.55
CA LEU A 304 -17.54 14.88 -3.70
C LEU A 304 -18.21 16.18 -3.23
N GLN A 305 -19.42 16.49 -3.73
CA GLN A 305 -20.17 17.69 -3.38
C GLN A 305 -19.30 18.96 -3.53
N ASP A 306 -19.11 19.70 -2.44
CA ASP A 306 -18.30 20.91 -2.35
C ASP A 306 -16.93 20.65 -1.69
N PHE A 307 -16.40 19.43 -1.77
CA PHE A 307 -15.05 19.13 -1.29
C PHE A 307 -13.99 19.74 -2.21
N TYR A 308 -12.97 20.36 -1.63
CA TYR A 308 -11.93 21.06 -2.37
C TYR A 308 -10.60 20.33 -2.34
N ILE A 309 -9.82 20.54 -3.41
CA ILE A 309 -8.43 20.13 -3.50
C ILE A 309 -7.61 21.40 -3.66
N LEU A 310 -6.55 21.58 -2.87
CA LEU A 310 -5.65 22.72 -3.03
C LEU A 310 -4.24 22.26 -3.36
N ARG A 311 -3.51 23.08 -4.12
CA ARG A 311 -2.06 22.98 -4.26
C ARG A 311 -1.36 23.58 -3.04
N ALA A 312 -0.12 23.13 -2.78
CA ALA A 312 0.73 23.74 -1.77
C ALA A 312 0.94 25.25 -2.03
N SER A 313 1.16 25.64 -3.28
CA SER A 313 1.34 27.04 -3.71
C SER A 313 0.11 27.90 -3.43
N GLU A 314 -1.09 27.39 -3.70
CA GLU A 314 -2.36 28.08 -3.46
C GLU A 314 -2.59 28.31 -1.96
N LEU A 315 -2.32 27.30 -1.14
CA LEU A 315 -2.41 27.43 0.32
C LEU A 315 -1.43 28.49 0.86
N ILE A 316 -0.21 28.55 0.31
CA ILE A 316 0.78 29.57 0.67
C ILE A 316 0.28 30.98 0.30
N GLU A 317 -0.32 31.16 -0.87
CA GLU A 317 -0.86 32.46 -1.29
C GLU A 317 -2.03 32.90 -0.40
N LEU A 318 -2.95 31.99 -0.09
CA LEU A 318 -4.08 32.24 0.81
C LEU A 318 -3.62 32.60 2.23
N GLU A 319 -2.62 31.89 2.75
CA GLU A 319 -1.99 32.20 4.05
C GLU A 319 -1.42 33.63 4.04
N ASN A 320 -0.84 34.06 2.92
CA ASN A 320 -0.35 35.43 2.73
C ASN A 320 -1.46 36.46 2.44
N GLY A 321 -2.73 36.06 2.45
CA GLY A 321 -3.89 36.94 2.21
C GLY A 321 -4.09 37.31 0.74
N LYS A 322 -3.53 36.53 -0.18
CA LYS A 322 -3.73 36.67 -1.62
C LYS A 322 -4.71 35.61 -2.11
N ILE A 323 -5.56 35.98 -3.06
CA ILE A 323 -6.45 35.03 -3.73
C ILE A 323 -5.70 34.49 -4.96
N PRO A 324 -5.32 33.19 -4.99
CA PRO A 324 -4.61 32.62 -6.13
C PRO A 324 -5.48 32.68 -7.38
N ALA A 325 -4.89 33.12 -8.50
CA ALA A 325 -5.60 33.18 -9.78
C ALA A 325 -5.99 31.78 -10.29
N SER A 326 -5.19 30.77 -9.96
CA SER A 326 -5.36 29.36 -10.35
C SER A 326 -6.62 28.71 -9.77
N LEU A 327 -7.22 29.26 -8.70
CA LEU A 327 -8.49 28.74 -8.15
C LEU A 327 -9.63 28.71 -9.19
N LYS A 328 -9.55 29.56 -10.23
CA LYS A 328 -10.52 29.58 -11.34
C LYS A 328 -10.39 28.41 -12.30
N GLU A 329 -9.26 27.70 -12.26
CA GLU A 329 -8.93 26.56 -13.13
C GLU A 329 -9.37 25.22 -12.51
N HIS A 330 -9.80 25.24 -11.25
CA HIS A 330 -10.20 24.04 -10.54
C HIS A 330 -11.48 23.45 -11.13
N THR A 331 -11.53 22.12 -11.17
CA THR A 331 -12.75 21.39 -11.54
C THR A 331 -13.72 21.35 -10.36
N LEU A 332 -13.21 21.27 -9.13
CA LEU A 332 -13.98 21.41 -7.91
C LEU A 332 -13.97 22.88 -7.47
N LYS A 333 -15.15 23.51 -7.41
CA LYS A 333 -15.25 24.97 -7.26
C LYS A 333 -14.91 25.45 -5.85
N VAL A 334 -13.72 25.99 -5.63
CA VAL A 334 -13.36 26.57 -4.33
C VAL A 334 -14.16 27.85 -4.03
N ASN A 335 -15.00 27.81 -2.99
CA ASN A 335 -15.68 28.99 -2.47
C ASN A 335 -14.94 29.52 -1.22
N LEU A 336 -14.37 30.71 -1.32
CA LEU A 336 -13.79 31.42 -0.18
C LEU A 336 -14.95 32.08 0.60
N VAL A 337 -15.14 31.68 1.87
CA VAL A 337 -16.16 32.24 2.77
C VAL A 337 -15.54 33.24 3.72
#